data_AF-I0CIJ2-F1
#
_entry.id   AF-I0CIJ2-F1
#
_cell.length_a   1.000
_cell.length_b   1.000
_cell.length_c   1.000
_cell.angle_alpha   90.00
_cell.angle_beta   90.00
_cell.angle_gamma   90.00
#
_symmetry.space_group_name_H-M   'P 1'
#
loop_
_entity.id
_entity.type
_entity.pdbx_description
1 polymer ?
#
loop_
_entity_poly.entity_id
_entity_poly.type
_entity_poly.pdbx_seq_one_letter_code
_entity_poly.pdbx_strand_id
1 'polypeptide(L)'
;SGITTCLRFPGQLNSDLRKLAVNLIPFPRLHFFMIGFAPLTSRGSQQYRALTVPELTQQQFDAKNMMCAADPRHGRYLTAACMFRGRMSTKEVEEQMLNVQNKNSSYFVEWIPNNIKASVCDIP
;
A
#
# COMPACT_ATOMS: atom_id res chain seq x y z
N SER A 1 5.79 11.90 -5.09
CA SER A 1 7.09 11.25 -4.81
C SER A 1 6.95 9.74 -4.59
N GLY A 2 5.93 9.25 -3.87
CA GLY A 2 5.79 7.83 -3.47
C GLY A 2 5.92 6.82 -4.62
N ILE A 3 5.03 6.85 -5.61
CA ILE A 3 4.93 5.85 -6.70
C ILE A 3 6.23 5.71 -7.53
N THR A 4 7.01 6.77 -7.68
CA THR A 4 8.25 6.76 -8.47
C THR A 4 9.51 6.58 -7.61
N THR A 5 9.37 6.23 -6.33
CA THR A 5 10.52 6.04 -5.42
C THR A 5 11.43 4.90 -5.90
N CYS A 6 10.85 3.75 -6.27
CA CYS A 6 11.60 2.58 -6.75
C CYS A 6 12.33 2.80 -8.08
N LEU A 7 12.04 3.88 -8.81
CA LEU A 7 12.78 4.25 -10.02
C LEU A 7 13.98 5.16 -9.71
N ARG A 8 13.89 5.93 -8.64
CA ARG A 8 14.84 7.00 -8.31
C ARG A 8 15.86 6.56 -7.28
N PHE A 9 15.52 5.57 -6.48
CA PHE A 9 16.29 5.16 -5.31
C PHE A 9 16.43 3.65 -5.25
N PRO A 10 17.59 3.14 -4.78
CA PRO A 10 17.72 1.73 -4.46
C PRO A 10 16.80 1.36 -3.29
N GLY A 11 16.43 0.09 -3.23
CA GLY A 11 15.50 -0.44 -2.23
C GLY A 11 15.64 -1.94 -2.12
N GLN A 12 15.28 -2.48 -0.97
CA GLN A 12 15.32 -3.92 -0.67
C GLN A 12 14.33 -4.72 -1.51
N LEU A 13 13.16 -4.13 -1.81
CA LEU A 13 12.10 -4.75 -2.59
C LEU A 13 11.53 -3.73 -3.60
N ASN A 14 12.06 -3.73 -4.82
CA ASN A 14 11.71 -2.75 -5.85
C ASN A 14 10.61 -3.23 -6.79
N SER A 15 9.66 -2.33 -7.06
CA SER A 15 8.69 -2.47 -8.15
C SER A 15 8.91 -1.37 -9.19
N ASP A 16 9.19 -1.76 -10.43
CA ASP A 16 9.17 -0.85 -11.57
C ASP A 16 7.72 -0.58 -12.02
N LEU A 17 7.52 0.45 -12.86
CA LEU A 17 6.18 0.81 -13.35
C LEU A 17 5.52 -0.29 -14.17
N ARG A 18 6.30 -1.09 -14.89
CA ARG A 18 5.77 -2.19 -15.70
C ARG A 18 5.23 -3.31 -14.80
N LYS A 19 5.95 -3.68 -13.75
CA LYS A 19 5.53 -4.64 -12.73
C LYS A 19 4.30 -4.15 -11.99
N LEU A 20 4.23 -2.85 -11.65
CA LEU A 20 3.02 -2.29 -11.04
C LEU A 20 1.82 -2.39 -11.97
N ALA A 21 1.98 -2.01 -13.25
CA ALA A 21 0.90 -2.11 -14.22
C ALA A 21 0.40 -3.56 -14.40
N VAL A 22 1.31 -4.52 -14.54
CA VAL A 22 0.96 -5.94 -14.71
C VAL A 22 0.28 -6.53 -13.48
N ASN A 23 0.73 -6.16 -12.27
CA ASN A 23 0.14 -6.68 -11.02
C ASN A 23 -1.18 -6.01 -10.66
N LEU A 24 -1.38 -4.74 -11.02
CA LEU A 24 -2.54 -3.96 -10.60
C LEU A 24 -3.69 -3.96 -11.61
N ILE A 25 -3.43 -4.20 -12.90
CA ILE A 25 -4.43 -4.09 -13.96
C ILE A 25 -4.82 -5.49 -14.44
N PRO A 26 -5.83 -6.15 -13.82
CA PRO A 26 -6.30 -7.46 -14.27
C PRO A 26 -7.05 -7.38 -15.61
N PHE A 27 -7.67 -6.24 -15.91
CA PHE A 27 -8.40 -6.01 -17.15
C PHE A 27 -8.03 -4.67 -17.76
N PRO A 28 -7.78 -4.57 -19.09
CA PRO A 28 -7.32 -3.34 -19.72
C PRO A 28 -8.22 -2.11 -19.50
N ARG A 29 -9.54 -2.33 -19.33
CA ARG A 29 -10.50 -1.24 -19.09
C ARG A 29 -10.60 -0.82 -17.62
N LEU A 30 -10.11 -1.64 -16.69
CA LEU A 30 -10.14 -1.39 -15.24
C LEU A 30 -8.74 -0.98 -14.77
N HIS A 31 -8.31 0.21 -15.18
CA HIS A 31 -6.97 0.77 -14.88
C HIS A 31 -7.03 2.08 -14.07
N PHE A 32 -8.18 2.39 -13.45
CA PHE A 32 -8.32 3.51 -12.54
C PHE A 32 -7.99 3.07 -11.12
N PHE A 33 -7.12 3.82 -10.44
CA PHE A 33 -6.66 3.49 -9.10
C PHE A 33 -7.20 4.46 -8.06
N MET A 34 -7.55 3.92 -6.91
CA MET A 34 -7.71 4.70 -5.68
C MET A 34 -6.35 4.82 -5.01
N ILE A 35 -5.91 6.04 -4.74
CA ILE A 35 -4.61 6.32 -4.13
C ILE A 35 -4.82 6.68 -2.66
N GLY A 36 -4.02 6.11 -1.78
CA GLY A 36 -3.95 6.49 -0.36
C GLY A 36 -2.54 6.88 0.04
N PHE A 37 -2.41 7.59 1.15
CA PHE A 37 -1.12 7.93 1.73
C PHE A 37 -1.14 7.80 3.25
N ALA A 38 -0.11 7.17 3.80
CA ALA A 38 0.14 7.11 5.23
C ALA A 38 1.63 7.36 5.51
N PRO A 39 1.97 8.08 6.59
CA PRO A 39 1.06 8.66 7.58
C PRO A 39 0.58 10.08 7.18
N LEU A 40 -0.69 10.40 7.43
CA LEU A 40 -1.19 11.78 7.36
C LEU A 40 -1.07 12.43 8.74
N THR A 41 -0.07 13.31 8.89
CA THR A 41 0.21 14.01 10.15
C THR A 41 0.44 15.50 9.90
N SER A 42 0.03 16.33 10.85
CA SER A 42 0.42 17.74 10.88
C SER A 42 1.91 17.88 11.19
N ARG A 43 2.55 18.93 10.67
CA ARG A 43 3.98 19.22 10.90
C ARG A 43 4.34 19.26 12.38
N GLY A 44 3.46 19.83 13.23
CA GLY A 44 3.69 19.94 14.68
C GLY A 44 3.52 18.61 15.44
N SER A 45 2.84 17.63 14.85
CA SER A 45 2.55 16.33 15.49
C SER A 45 3.46 15.20 15.02
N GLN A 46 4.35 15.44 14.05
CA GLN A 46 5.23 14.41 13.49
C GLN A 46 6.15 13.77 14.52
N GLN A 47 6.74 14.56 15.43
CA GLN A 47 7.70 14.08 16.42
C GLN A 47 7.06 13.21 17.52
N TYR A 48 5.75 13.31 17.71
CA TYR A 48 5.02 12.63 18.79
C TYR A 48 4.32 11.34 18.33
N ARG A 49 4.38 11.01 17.04
CA ARG A 49 3.80 9.77 16.51
C ARG A 49 4.89 8.72 16.37
N ALA A 50 4.72 7.59 17.06
CA ALA A 50 5.40 6.36 16.67
C ALA A 50 4.89 5.99 15.26
N LEU A 51 5.83 5.65 14.37
CA LEU A 51 5.54 5.20 13.02
C LEU A 51 6.05 3.78 12.89
N THR A 52 5.24 2.82 13.31
CA THR A 52 5.56 1.39 13.19
C THR A 52 4.96 0.79 11.92
N VAL A 53 5.53 -0.31 11.41
CA VAL A 53 5.01 -1.01 10.21
C VAL A 53 3.54 -1.43 10.39
N PRO A 54 3.10 -2.00 11.53
CA PRO A 54 1.70 -2.35 11.73
C PRO A 54 0.76 -1.15 11.70
N GLU A 55 1.14 -0.03 12.34
CA GLU A 55 0.32 1.19 12.35
C GLU A 55 0.22 1.82 10.96
N LEU A 56 1.33 1.89 10.23
CA LEU A 56 1.35 2.41 8.85
C LEU A 56 0.49 1.54 7.93
N THR A 57 0.60 0.22 8.07
CA THR A 57 -0.17 -0.74 7.27
C THR A 57 -1.67 -0.59 7.53
N GLN A 58 -2.10 -0.46 8.79
CA GLN A 58 -3.51 -0.22 9.12
C GLN A 58 -4.00 1.12 8.58
N GLN A 59 -3.20 2.18 8.73
CA GLN A 59 -3.54 3.50 8.19
C GLN A 59 -3.68 3.49 6.68
N GLN A 60 -2.89 2.70 5.95
CA GLN A 60 -2.95 2.68 4.49
C GLN A 60 -4.29 2.16 3.94
N PHE A 61 -4.99 1.30 4.69
CA PHE A 61 -6.31 0.76 4.33
C PHE A 61 -7.47 1.50 5.02
N ASP A 62 -7.19 2.57 5.77
CA ASP A 62 -8.23 3.41 6.33
C ASP A 62 -8.86 4.29 5.23
N ALA A 63 -10.18 4.31 5.17
CA ALA A 63 -10.95 5.11 4.20
C ALA A 63 -10.61 6.60 4.31
N LYS A 64 -10.25 7.07 5.52
CA LYS A 64 -9.87 8.48 5.76
C LYS A 64 -8.55 8.90 5.11
N ASN A 65 -7.70 7.93 4.78
CA ASN A 65 -6.39 8.18 4.18
C ASN A 65 -6.41 8.03 2.65
N MET A 66 -7.58 7.77 2.07
CA MET A 66 -7.79 7.74 0.63
C MET A 66 -7.90 9.16 0.07
N MET A 67 -7.26 9.38 -1.08
CA MET A 67 -7.26 10.64 -1.83
C MET A 67 -8.39 10.71 -2.86
N CYS A 68 -9.23 9.68 -2.93
CA CYS A 68 -10.45 9.66 -3.73
C CYS A 68 -11.65 9.85 -2.79
N ALA A 69 -12.61 10.68 -3.19
CA ALA A 69 -13.85 10.89 -2.43
C ALA A 69 -14.83 9.72 -2.61
N ALA A 70 -14.40 8.53 -2.21
CA ALA A 70 -15.17 7.29 -2.26
C ALA A 70 -14.78 6.39 -1.07
N ASP A 71 -15.75 5.70 -0.50
CA ASP A 71 -15.49 4.73 0.58
C ASP A 71 -15.09 3.38 -0.01
N PRO A 72 -13.86 2.88 0.23
CA PRO A 72 -13.41 1.58 -0.25
C PRO A 72 -14.24 0.41 0.30
N ARG A 73 -14.97 0.58 1.40
CA ARG A 73 -15.78 -0.47 2.04
C ARG A 73 -17.06 -0.79 1.27
N HIS A 74 -17.52 0.11 0.39
CA HIS A 74 -18.68 -0.15 -0.48
C HIS A 74 -18.35 -1.07 -1.67
N GLY A 75 -17.09 -1.49 -1.82
CA GLY A 75 -16.65 -2.39 -2.88
C GLY A 75 -15.71 -3.47 -2.38
N ARG A 76 -15.04 -4.12 -3.33
CA ARG A 76 -13.96 -5.06 -3.07
C ARG A 76 -12.70 -4.66 -3.84
N TYR A 77 -11.56 -4.83 -3.21
CA TYR A 77 -10.25 -4.65 -3.83
C TYR A 77 -9.99 -5.80 -4.80
N LEU A 78 -9.79 -5.46 -6.08
CA LEU A 78 -9.29 -6.40 -7.08
C LEU A 78 -7.80 -6.67 -6.84
N THR A 79 -7.02 -5.60 -6.73
CA THR A 79 -5.57 -5.59 -6.55
C THR A 79 -5.20 -4.39 -5.69
N ALA A 80 -4.08 -4.48 -4.95
CA ALA A 80 -3.55 -3.40 -4.15
C ALA A 80 -2.02 -3.40 -4.21
N ALA A 81 -1.42 -2.21 -4.17
CA ALA A 81 0.02 -2.05 -4.02
C ALA A 81 0.32 -1.11 -2.86
N CYS A 82 1.26 -1.52 -2.01
CA CYS A 82 1.70 -0.80 -0.83
C CYS A 82 3.19 -0.50 -0.97
N MET A 83 3.58 0.76 -0.90
CA MET A 83 4.97 1.16 -1.07
C MET A 83 5.48 1.83 0.20
N PHE A 84 6.34 1.11 0.90
CA PHE A 84 6.96 1.52 2.13
C PHE A 84 8.30 2.20 1.87
N ARG A 85 8.62 3.20 2.68
CA ARG A 85 9.85 4.00 2.55
C ARG A 85 10.52 4.15 3.91
N GLY A 86 11.84 4.07 3.93
CA GLY A 86 12.66 4.09 5.14
C GLY A 86 13.16 2.70 5.53
N ARG A 87 14.04 2.66 6.54
CA ARG A 87 14.65 1.42 7.03
C ARG A 87 13.64 0.63 7.87
N MET A 88 13.18 -0.49 7.33
CA MET A 88 12.27 -1.41 8.01
C MET A 88 12.54 -2.85 7.56
N SER A 89 12.00 -3.81 8.32
CA SER A 89 12.12 -5.23 8.00
C SER A 89 11.13 -5.61 6.90
N THR A 90 11.61 -6.14 5.77
CA THR A 90 10.74 -6.68 4.70
C THR A 90 9.85 -7.81 5.22
N LYS A 91 10.36 -8.65 6.12
CA LYS A 91 9.61 -9.73 6.75
C LYS A 91 8.40 -9.19 7.53
N GLU A 92 8.61 -8.14 8.31
CA GLU A 92 7.52 -7.54 9.10
C GLU A 92 6.45 -6.94 8.18
N VAL A 93 6.86 -6.30 7.09
CA VAL A 93 5.93 -5.77 6.08
C VAL A 93 5.09 -6.89 5.47
N GLU A 94 5.70 -8.00 5.05
CA GLU A 94 4.98 -9.13 4.45
C GLU A 94 3.98 -9.77 5.44
N GLU A 95 4.39 -9.96 6.70
CA GLU A 95 3.53 -10.48 7.76
C GLU A 95 2.32 -9.57 8.03
N GLN A 96 2.54 -8.25 8.11
CA GLN A 96 1.44 -7.29 8.30
C GLN A 96 0.50 -7.26 7.09
N MET A 97 1.02 -7.47 5.89
CA MET A 97 0.20 -7.47 4.68
C MET A 97 -0.71 -8.69 4.60
N LEU A 98 -0.19 -9.86 4.95
CA LEU A 98 -1.00 -11.06 5.09
C LEU A 98 -2.06 -10.91 6.19
N ASN A 99 -1.71 -10.30 7.32
CA ASN A 99 -2.64 -10.05 8.42
C ASN A 99 -3.80 -9.15 8.00
N VAL A 100 -3.54 -8.07 7.25
CA VAL A 100 -4.58 -7.19 6.71
C VAL A 100 -5.48 -7.93 5.74
N GLN A 101 -4.91 -8.72 4.82
CA GLN A 101 -5.69 -9.51 3.88
C GLN A 101 -6.61 -10.50 4.58
N ASN A 102 -6.11 -11.19 5.61
CA ASN A 102 -6.89 -12.17 6.37
C ASN A 102 -8.00 -11.52 7.20
N LYS A 103 -7.72 -10.41 7.87
CA LYS A 103 -8.71 -9.67 8.67
C LYS A 103 -9.82 -9.06 7.81
N ASN A 104 -9.48 -8.61 6.61
CA ASN A 104 -10.38 -7.90 5.71
C ASN A 104 -10.76 -8.75 4.48
N SER A 105 -10.74 -10.08 4.61
CA SER A 105 -10.92 -11.01 3.48
C SER A 105 -12.20 -10.77 2.68
N SER A 106 -13.28 -10.34 3.33
CA SER A 106 -14.55 -9.96 2.69
C SER A 106 -14.46 -8.74 1.75
N TYR A 107 -13.48 -7.85 1.99
CA TYR A 107 -13.20 -6.69 1.16
C TYR A 107 -12.23 -6.99 0.03
N PHE A 108 -11.67 -8.19 -0.04
CA PHE A 108 -10.80 -8.63 -1.13
C PHE A 108 -11.53 -9.61 -2.04
N VAL A 109 -11.21 -9.57 -3.32
CA VAL A 109 -11.77 -10.50 -4.30
C VAL A 109 -11.10 -11.87 -4.17
N GLU A 110 -11.91 -12.93 -4.04
CA GLU A 110 -11.42 -14.30 -3.76
C GLU A 110 -10.77 -15.00 -4.96
N TRP A 111 -11.18 -14.65 -6.19
CA TRP A 111 -10.69 -15.29 -7.41
C TRP A 111 -9.35 -14.74 -7.91
N ILE A 112 -8.85 -13.64 -7.34
CA ILE A 112 -7.48 -13.15 -7.55
C ILE A 112 -6.65 -13.54 -6.33
N PRO A 113 -5.85 -14.63 -6.39
CA PRO A 113 -4.97 -14.97 -5.29
C PRO A 113 -3.86 -13.94 -5.13
N ASN A 114 -3.38 -13.71 -3.91
CA ASN A 114 -2.25 -12.82 -3.60
C ASN A 114 -2.34 -11.43 -4.25
N ASN A 115 -3.49 -10.78 -4.09
CA ASN A 115 -3.83 -9.52 -4.73
C ASN A 115 -3.16 -8.26 -4.13
N ILE A 116 -2.37 -8.40 -3.06
CA ILE A 116 -1.60 -7.30 -2.47
C ILE A 116 -0.12 -7.45 -2.84
N LYS A 117 0.48 -6.37 -3.33
CA LYS A 117 1.93 -6.27 -3.56
C LYS A 117 2.55 -5.25 -2.61
N ALA A 118 3.61 -5.63 -1.93
CA ALA A 118 4.41 -4.72 -1.13
C ALA A 118 5.71 -4.33 -1.87
N SER A 119 6.24 -3.16 -1.58
CA SER A 119 7.56 -2.70 -2.05
C SER A 119 8.20 -1.87 -0.94
N VAL A 120 9.51 -1.98 -0.79
CA VAL A 120 10.27 -1.36 0.31
C VAL A 120 11.48 -0.65 -0.27
N CYS A 121 11.53 0.66 -0.07
CA CYS A 121 12.68 1.50 -0.42
C CYS A 121 13.38 1.99 0.85
N ASP A 122 14.71 1.90 0.90
CA ASP A 122 15.49 2.32 2.06
C ASP A 122 15.50 3.83 2.28
N ILE A 123 15.19 4.61 1.23
CA ILE A 123 15.23 6.08 1.25
C ILE A 123 13.83 6.65 1.58
N PRO A 124 13.67 7.25 2.79
CA PRO A 124 12.40 7.81 3.27
C PRO A 124 11.91 9.03 2.49
#